data_AF-A0A259RG37-F1
#
_entry.id   AF-A0A259RG37-F1
#
_cell.length_a   1.000
_cell.length_b   1.000
_cell.length_c   1.000
_cell.angle_alpha   90.00
_cell.angle_beta   90.00
_cell.angle_gamma   90.00
#
_symmetry.space_group_name_H-M   'P 1'
#
loop_
_entity.id
_entity.type
_entity.pdbx_description
1 polymer ?
#
loop_
_entity_poly.entity_id
_entity_poly.type
_entity_poly.pdbx_seq_one_letter_code
_entity_poly.pdbx_strand_id
1 'polypeptide(L)'
;MAVVTLLAAVVLWPFALAEGRMWPTAAIGWVWVLGLALLVQIGGQVVIAYAVRRLNPALSSVGLLVQPAMAVVYAWILLGEALTAPQLLGAGLVLAGIYLARKGM
;
A
#
# COMPACT_ATOMS: atom_id res chain seq x y z
N MET A 1 -0.71 13.11 -2.48
CA MET A 1 -1.40 11.96 -1.84
C MET A 1 -2.79 12.32 -1.33
N ALA A 2 -2.98 13.41 -0.56
CA ALA A 2 -4.32 13.86 -0.16
C ALA A 2 -5.31 13.97 -1.33
N VAL A 3 -4.88 14.55 -2.46
CA VAL A 3 -5.70 14.64 -3.69
C VAL A 3 -6.07 13.26 -4.24
N VAL A 4 -5.13 12.30 -4.26
CA VAL A 4 -5.37 10.94 -4.77
C VAL A 4 -6.39 10.21 -3.89
N THR A 5 -6.26 10.30 -2.56
CA THR A 5 -7.23 9.71 -1.62
C THR A 5 -8.59 10.39 -1.70
N LEU A 6 -8.63 11.71 -1.93
CA LEU A 6 -9.89 12.45 -2.09
C LEU A 6 -10.61 12.04 -3.39
N LEU A 7 -9.86 11.94 -4.49
CA LEU A 7 -10.38 11.47 -5.77
C LEU A 7 -10.86 10.03 -5.66
N ALA A 8 -10.09 9.14 -5.03
CA ALA A 8 -10.52 7.76 -4.79
C ALA A 8 -11.81 7.71 -3.97
N ALA A 9 -11.94 8.53 -2.93
CA ALA A 9 -13.17 8.62 -2.14
C ALA A 9 -14.36 9.10 -2.97
N VAL A 10 -14.18 10.14 -3.80
CA VAL A 10 -15.24 10.66 -4.70
C VAL A 10 -15.66 9.61 -5.73
N VAL A 11 -14.70 8.89 -6.30
CA VAL A 11 -14.97 7.83 -7.29
C VAL A 11 -15.70 6.65 -6.65
N LEU A 12 -15.35 6.27 -5.43
CA LEU A 12 -15.97 5.15 -4.72
C LEU A 12 -17.32 5.51 -4.08
N TRP A 13 -17.58 6.80 -3.84
CA TRP A 13 -18.82 7.30 -3.22
C TRP A 13 -20.12 6.80 -3.88
N PRO A 14 -20.32 6.88 -5.22
CA PRO A 14 -21.54 6.37 -5.84
C PRO A 14 -21.72 4.85 -5.68
N PHE A 15 -20.63 4.08 -5.67
CA PHE A 15 -20.68 2.63 -5.45
C PHE A 15 -21.09 2.30 -4.00
N ALA A 16 -20.55 3.04 -3.04
CA ALA A 16 -20.91 2.88 -1.63
C ALA A 16 -22.40 3.21 -1.36
N LEU A 17 -22.96 4.20 -2.07
CA LEU A 17 -24.38 4.51 -2.01
C LEU A 17 -25.24 3.39 -2.61
N ALA A 18 -24.81 2.79 -3.73
CA ALA A 18 -25.52 1.69 -4.38
C ALA A 18 -25.56 0.41 -3.52
N GLU A 19 -24.50 0.14 -2.73
CA GLU A 19 -24.46 -0.98 -1.78
C GLU A 19 -25.33 -0.75 -0.52
N GLY A 20 -25.73 0.49 -0.23
CA GLY A 20 -26.55 0.84 0.94
C GLY A 20 -25.85 0.68 2.30
N ARG A 21 -24.57 0.30 2.33
CA ARG A 21 -23.77 0.06 3.55
C ARG A 21 -22.61 1.06 3.69
N MET A 22 -22.93 2.34 3.60
CA MET A 22 -21.93 3.41 3.64
C MET A 22 -21.20 3.54 4.98
N TRP A 23 -21.88 3.24 6.08
CA TRP A 23 -21.33 3.41 7.43
C TRP A 23 -21.17 2.08 8.16
N PRO A 24 -20.12 1.93 8.97
CA PRO A 24 -19.99 0.79 9.87
C PRO A 24 -21.20 0.72 10.80
N THR A 25 -21.88 -0.43 10.80
CA THR A 25 -23.06 -0.67 11.64
C THR A 25 -22.70 -0.92 13.11
N ALA A 26 -21.44 -1.23 13.39
CA ALA A 26 -20.93 -1.50 14.73
C ALA A 26 -19.80 -0.53 15.11
N ALA A 27 -19.71 -0.17 16.39
CA ALA A 27 -18.67 0.71 16.93
C ALA A 27 -17.25 0.21 16.63
N ILE A 28 -17.04 -1.11 16.61
CA ILE A 28 -15.75 -1.70 16.27
C ILE A 28 -15.30 -1.38 14.84
N GLY A 29 -16.24 -1.22 13.89
CA GLY A 29 -15.90 -0.87 12.52
C GLY A 29 -15.31 0.53 12.40
N TRP A 30 -15.77 1.48 13.22
CA TRP A 30 -15.17 2.81 13.30
C TRP A 30 -13.74 2.77 13.86
N VAL A 31 -13.48 1.91 14.85
CA VAL A 31 -12.13 1.69 15.38
C VAL A 31 -11.19 1.17 14.29
N TRP A 32 -11.63 0.20 13.48
CA TRP A 32 -10.82 -0.31 12.37
C TRP A 32 -10.57 0.75 11.30
N VAL A 33 -11.59 1.50 10.88
CA VAL A 33 -11.44 2.57 9.86
C VAL A 33 -10.47 3.65 10.35
N LEU A 34 -10.63 4.12 11.59
CA LEU A 34 -9.72 5.11 12.19
C LEU A 34 -8.31 4.56 12.36
N GLY A 35 -8.18 3.30 12.83
CA GLY A 35 -6.89 2.63 12.98
C GLY A 35 -6.13 2.54 11.65
N LEU A 36 -6.80 2.11 10.58
CA LEU A 36 -6.21 2.05 9.24
C LEU A 36 -5.84 3.44 8.71
N ALA A 37 -6.71 4.44 8.88
CA ALA A 37 -6.44 5.80 8.43
C ALA A 37 -5.25 6.45 9.15
N LEU A 38 -5.13 6.26 10.47
CA LEU A 38 -4.06 6.88 11.25
C LEU A 38 -2.74 6.10 11.15
N LEU A 39 -2.77 4.79 11.35
CA LEU A 39 -1.55 3.99 11.43
C LEU A 39 -1.01 3.64 10.04
N VAL A 40 -1.87 3.09 9.17
CA VAL A 40 -1.43 2.59 7.86
C VAL A 40 -1.24 3.77 6.92
N GLN A 41 -2.24 4.65 6.79
CA GLN A 41 -2.19 5.73 5.82
C GLN A 41 -1.28 6.88 6.28
N ILE A 42 -1.55 7.50 7.44
CA ILE A 42 -0.74 8.62 7.91
C ILE A 42 0.63 8.13 8.38
N GLY A 43 0.69 7.12 9.25
CA GLY A 43 1.95 6.58 9.77
C GLY A 43 2.88 6.07 8.67
N GLY A 44 2.38 5.20 7.77
CA GLY A 44 3.15 4.70 6.63
C GLY A 44 3.69 5.84 5.75
N GLN A 45 2.85 6.83 5.43
CA GLN A 45 3.25 7.95 4.59
C GLN A 45 4.27 8.87 5.27
N VAL A 46 4.18 9.09 6.58
CA VAL A 46 5.15 9.89 7.34
C VAL A 46 6.52 9.22 7.33
N VAL A 47 6.57 7.90 7.53
CA VAL A 47 7.83 7.13 7.47
C VAL A 47 8.47 7.24 6.09
N ILE A 48 7.69 7.11 5.01
CA ILE A 48 8.18 7.25 3.63
C ILE A 48 8.69 8.68 3.39
N ALA A 49 7.91 9.69 3.76
CA ALA A 49 8.30 11.10 3.56
C ALA A 49 9.58 11.45 4.33
N TYR A 50 9.75 10.90 5.53
CA TYR A 50 10.96 11.06 6.31
C TYR A 50 12.17 10.33 5.68
N ALA A 51 11.97 9.10 5.23
CA ALA A 51 13.00 8.30 4.57
C ALA A 51 13.52 9.01 3.30
N VAL A 52 12.64 9.49 2.44
CA VAL A 52 13.00 10.18 1.18
C VAL A 52 13.79 11.47 1.43
N ARG A 53 13.53 12.18 2.54
CA ARG A 53 14.28 13.40 2.90
C ARG A 53 15.70 13.13 3.38
N ARG A 54 16.00 11.92 3.85
CA ARG A 54 17.31 11.54 4.43
C ARG A 54 18.13 10.61 3.55
N LEU A 55 17.53 10.00 2.53
CA LEU A 55 18.17 9.01 1.66
C LEU A 55 18.42 9.58 0.27
N ASN A 56 19.54 9.16 -0.35
CA ASN A 56 19.88 9.46 -1.73
C ASN A 56 18.71 9.03 -2.67
N PRO A 57 18.32 9.82 -3.69
CA PRO A 57 17.25 9.51 -4.65
C PRO A 57 17.21 8.05 -5.15
N ALA A 58 18.39 7.44 -5.33
CA ALA A 58 18.57 6.02 -5.65
C ALA A 58 17.87 5.06 -4.68
N LEU A 59 17.98 5.30 -3.37
CA LEU A 59 17.39 4.46 -2.31
C LEU A 59 15.89 4.71 -2.16
N SER A 60 15.42 5.92 -2.45
CA SER A 60 13.98 6.26 -2.47
C SER A 60 13.24 5.49 -3.57
N SER A 61 13.84 5.36 -4.75
CA SER A 61 13.25 4.60 -5.87
C SER A 61 13.12 3.10 -5.53
N VAL A 62 14.15 2.52 -4.91
CA VAL A 62 14.10 1.13 -4.41
C VAL A 62 13.04 0.97 -3.32
N GLY A 63 12.91 1.96 -2.41
CA GLY A 63 11.90 1.95 -1.35
C GLY A 63 10.46 1.85 -1.88
N LEU A 64 10.14 2.52 -3.00
CA LEU A 64 8.83 2.43 -3.64
C LEU A 64 8.55 1.02 -4.19
N LEU A 65 9.57 0.33 -4.69
CA LEU A 65 9.46 -1.03 -5.22
C LEU A 65 9.50 -2.11 -4.12
N VAL A 66 9.99 -1.79 -2.92
CA VAL A 66 9.86 -2.65 -1.74
C VAL A 66 8.41 -2.73 -1.27
N GLN A 67 7.62 -1.66 -1.41
CA GLN A 67 6.20 -1.66 -1.01
C GLN A 67 5.37 -2.80 -1.64
N PRO A 68 5.39 -3.03 -2.98
CA PRO A 68 4.66 -4.15 -3.57
C PRO A 68 5.22 -5.53 -3.16
N ALA A 69 6.53 -5.66 -2.96
CA ALA A 69 7.11 -6.91 -2.45
C ALA A 69 6.62 -7.21 -1.03
N MET A 70 6.61 -6.21 -0.16
CA MET A 70 6.09 -6.34 1.21
C MET A 70 4.59 -6.62 1.22
N ALA A 71 3.81 -6.07 0.29
CA ALA A 71 2.38 -6.37 0.19
C ALA A 71 2.11 -7.87 -0.03
N VAL A 72 2.90 -8.53 -0.88
CA VAL A 72 2.81 -9.98 -1.12
C VAL A 72 3.16 -10.77 0.14
N VAL A 73 4.23 -10.37 0.86
CA VAL A 73 4.62 -11.00 2.13
C VAL A 73 3.53 -10.84 3.19
N TYR A 74 2.95 -9.65 3.30
CA TYR A 74 1.85 -9.39 4.23
C TYR A 74 0.57 -10.14 3.86
N ALA A 75 0.25 -10.29 2.57
CA ALA A 75 -0.88 -11.10 2.14
C ALA A 75 -0.73 -12.57 2.57
N TRP A 76 0.46 -13.13 2.42
CA TRP A 76 0.73 -14.49 2.86
C TRP A 76 0.65 -14.66 4.38
N ILE A 77 1.26 -13.75 5.15
CA ILE A 77 1.36 -13.87 6.60
C ILE A 77 0.05 -13.48 7.31
N LEU A 78 -0.59 -12.38 6.90
CA LEU A 78 -1.74 -11.80 7.61
C LEU A 78 -3.08 -12.34 7.08
N LEU A 79 -3.20 -12.58 5.78
CA LEU A 79 -4.43 -13.06 5.15
C LEU A 79 -4.42 -14.57 4.93
N GLY A 80 -3.27 -15.23 5.08
CA GLY A 80 -3.11 -16.67 4.87
C GLY A 80 -3.28 -17.09 3.40
N GLU A 81 -3.22 -16.15 2.46
CA GLU A 81 -3.39 -16.44 1.05
C GLU A 81 -2.20 -17.23 0.51
N ALA A 82 -2.47 -18.36 -0.15
CA ALA A 82 -1.43 -19.12 -0.83
C ALA A 82 -0.86 -18.28 -1.97
N LEU A 83 0.45 -18.02 -1.96
CA LEU A 83 1.11 -17.33 -3.06
C LEU A 83 0.96 -18.16 -4.34
N THR A 84 0.21 -17.62 -5.29
CA THR A 84 0.03 -18.26 -6.59
C THR A 84 1.27 -18.03 -7.47
N ALA A 85 1.52 -18.92 -8.42
CA ALA A 85 2.64 -18.80 -9.35
C ALA A 85 2.74 -17.42 -10.06
N PRO A 86 1.62 -16.76 -10.47
CA PRO A 86 1.67 -15.42 -11.03
C PRO A 86 2.17 -14.35 -10.05
N GLN A 87 1.80 -14.42 -8.76
CA GLN A 87 2.27 -13.48 -7.74
C GLN A 87 3.77 -13.64 -7.49
N LEU A 88 4.28 -14.88 -7.45
CA LEU A 88 5.70 -15.17 -7.32
C LEU A 88 6.50 -14.67 -8.52
N LEU A 89 5.97 -14.87 -9.74
CA LEU A 89 6.59 -14.35 -10.97
C LEU A 89 6.60 -12.81 -10.98
N GLY A 90 5.49 -12.17 -10.61
CA GLY A 90 5.40 -10.71 -10.49
C GLY A 90 6.37 -10.16 -9.45
N ALA A 91 6.45 -10.79 -8.28
CA ALA A 91 7.42 -10.42 -7.24
C ALA A 91 8.86 -10.58 -7.73
N GLY A 92 9.18 -11.68 -8.41
CA GLY A 92 10.48 -11.92 -9.03
C GLY A 92 10.84 -10.86 -10.08
N LEU A 93 9.89 -10.48 -10.93
CA LEU A 93 10.07 -9.45 -11.94
C LEU A 93 10.35 -8.07 -11.32
N VAL A 94 9.61 -7.71 -10.26
CA VAL A 94 9.82 -6.46 -9.52
C VAL A 94 11.22 -6.46 -8.87
N LEU A 95 11.61 -7.54 -8.19
CA LEU A 95 12.94 -7.66 -7.58
C LEU A 95 14.07 -7.60 -8.61
N ALA A 96 13.89 -8.26 -9.76
CA ALA A 96 14.85 -8.19 -10.87
C ALA A 96 14.96 -6.78 -11.43
N GLY A 97 13.83 -6.08 -11.62
CA GLY A 97 13.80 -4.67 -12.04
C GLY A 97 14.51 -3.73 -11.06
N ILE A 98 14.29 -3.92 -9.76
CA ILE A 98 15.02 -3.20 -8.69
C ILE A 98 16.54 -3.42 -8.84
N TYR A 99 16.97 -4.68 -8.94
CA TYR A 99 18.39 -5.03 -9.02
C TYR A 99 19.06 -4.41 -10.25
N LEU A 100 18.39 -4.48 -11.41
CA LEU A 100 18.90 -3.91 -12.66
C LEU A 100 19.01 -2.38 -12.59
N ALA A 101 17.99 -1.71 -12.06
CA ALA A 101 18.00 -0.26 -11.84
C ALA A 101 19.10 0.16 -10.86
N ARG A 102 19.38 -0.67 -9.84
CA ARG A 102 20.43 -0.41 -8.86
C ARG A 102 21.84 -0.57 -9.43
N LYS A 103 22.04 -1.49 -10.39
CA LYS A 103 23.32 -1.74 -11.06
C LYS A 103 23.65 -0.69 -12.14
N GLY A 104 22.64 0.00 -12.67
CA GLY A 104 22.80 1.05 -13.68
C GLY A 104 23.11 2.45 -13.13
N MET A 105 23.18 2.60 -11.79
CA MET A 105 23.64 3.82 -11.09
C MET A 105 25.07 3.62 -10.59
#